data_AF-A0A7C7A1J5-F1
#
_entry.id   AF-A0A7C7A1J5-F1
#
_cell.length_a   1.000
_cell.length_b   1.000
_cell.length_c   1.000
_cell.angle_alpha   90.00
_cell.angle_beta   90.00
_cell.angle_gamma   90.00
#
_symmetry.space_group_name_H-M   'P 1'
#
loop_
_entity.id
_entity.type
_entity.pdbx_description
1 polymer ?
#
loop_
_entity_poly.entity_id
_entity_poly.type
_entity_poly.pdbx_seq_one_letter_code
_entity_poly.pdbx_strand_id
1 'polypeptide(L)'
;IVYVENTGSKAVYVRVKLSPEWSGDLPNVVTIADEDYVMADFPILDGWEYYEGWYYYKNPLAGAAAGEPNPVTTHLIEKVIFAGAAMTNDYQGATFTLKVEAEAVQASHEAYKDEWGTDITFLTPYIP
;
A
#
# COMPACT_ATOMS: atom_id res chain seq x y z
N ILE A 1 -8.39 6.31 1.91
CA ILE A 1 -7.55 6.74 0.77
C ILE A 1 -6.07 6.64 1.16
N VAL A 2 -5.25 6.02 0.32
CA VAL A 2 -3.81 5.84 0.56
C VAL A 2 -3.04 6.24 -0.68
N TYR A 3 -2.08 7.14 -0.53
CA TYR A 3 -1.10 7.55 -1.55
C TYR A 3 0.14 8.08 -0.83
N VAL A 4 1.24 8.23 -1.57
CA VAL A 4 2.49 8.78 -1.04
C VAL A 4 2.84 10.05 -1.79
N GLU A 5 3.25 11.07 -1.04
CA GLU A 5 3.77 12.35 -1.54
C GLU A 5 5.28 12.40 -1.35
N ASN A 6 6.05 12.65 -2.41
CA ASN A 6 7.48 12.86 -2.29
C ASN A 6 7.79 14.33 -2.00
N THR A 7 8.08 14.62 -0.74
CA THR A 7 8.52 15.97 -0.29
C THR A 7 10.03 16.19 -0.43
N GLY A 8 10.76 15.19 -0.93
CA GLY A 8 12.20 15.22 -1.15
C GLY A 8 12.61 15.82 -2.50
N SER A 9 13.90 16.13 -2.64
CA SER A 9 14.46 16.67 -3.89
C SER A 9 14.77 15.61 -4.95
N LYS A 10 14.93 14.35 -4.54
CA LYS A 10 15.38 13.25 -5.41
C LYS A 10 14.20 12.36 -5.79
N ALA A 11 14.28 11.76 -6.97
CA ALA A 11 13.33 10.72 -7.35
C ALA A 11 13.51 9.48 -6.45
N VAL A 12 12.39 8.85 -6.10
CA VAL A 12 12.35 7.69 -5.20
C VAL A 12 11.48 6.58 -5.78
N TYR A 13 11.82 5.34 -5.49
CA TYR A 13 10.85 4.25 -5.55
C TYR A 13 10.09 4.18 -4.23
N VAL A 14 8.83 3.76 -4.28
CA VAL A 14 7.95 3.69 -3.12
C VAL A 14 7.33 2.30 -3.04
N ARG A 15 7.28 1.73 -1.83
CA ARG A 15 6.46 0.57 -1.51
C ARG A 15 5.59 0.81 -0.29
N VAL A 16 4.41 0.21 -0.27
CA VAL A 16 3.42 0.35 0.80
C VAL A 16 2.92 -1.01 1.22
N LYS A 17 2.86 -1.28 2.52
CA LYS A 17 2.25 -2.47 3.10
C LYS A 17 0.95 -2.09 3.80
N LEU A 18 -0.08 -2.88 3.51
CA LEU A 18 -1.42 -2.74 4.09
C LEU A 18 -1.64 -3.91 5.04
N SER A 19 -1.76 -3.63 6.34
CA SER A 19 -1.97 -4.65 7.38
C SER A 19 -3.33 -4.43 8.06
N PRO A 20 -4.38 -5.13 7.60
CA PRO A 20 -5.72 -5.04 8.16
C PRO A 20 -5.82 -5.79 9.49
N GLU A 21 -6.49 -5.19 10.47
CA GLU A 21 -6.66 -5.76 11.81
C GLU A 21 -8.06 -5.44 12.34
N TRP A 22 -8.69 -6.42 12.97
CA TRP A 22 -9.89 -6.24 13.77
C TRP A 22 -9.55 -6.31 15.25
N SER A 23 -10.17 -5.43 16.05
CA SER A 23 -10.03 -5.43 17.51
C SER A 23 -11.41 -5.34 18.16
N GLY A 24 -11.55 -5.94 19.35
CA GLY A 24 -12.81 -6.07 20.07
C GLY A 24 -13.04 -7.51 20.56
N ASP A 25 -14.14 -7.72 21.28
CA ASP A 25 -14.57 -9.06 21.68
C ASP A 25 -15.28 -9.73 20.50
N LEU A 26 -14.49 -10.35 19.62
CA LEU A 26 -14.94 -10.98 18.39
C LEU A 26 -14.85 -12.51 18.57
N PRO A 27 -15.94 -13.19 18.97
CA PRO A 27 -15.90 -14.61 19.29
C PRO A 27 -15.59 -15.49 18.07
N ASN A 28 -15.82 -14.99 16.84
CA ASN A 28 -15.57 -15.70 15.58
C ASN A 28 -15.03 -14.74 14.49
N VAL A 29 -13.81 -14.20 14.65
CA VAL A 29 -13.22 -13.35 13.59
C VAL A 29 -12.99 -14.20 12.34
N VAL A 30 -13.78 -13.97 11.30
CA VAL A 30 -13.32 -14.31 9.95
C VAL A 30 -12.31 -13.24 9.57
N THR A 31 -11.04 -13.58 9.73
CA THR A 31 -9.94 -12.70 9.30
C THR A 31 -9.87 -12.71 7.78
N ILE A 32 -9.25 -11.69 7.18
CA ILE A 32 -9.08 -11.57 5.73
C ILE A 32 -8.33 -12.78 5.12
N ALA A 33 -7.70 -13.62 5.97
CA ALA A 33 -7.06 -14.87 5.55
C ALA A 33 -8.05 -16.01 5.23
N ASP A 34 -9.31 -15.94 5.69
CA ASP A 34 -10.35 -16.87 5.29
C ASP A 34 -11.02 -16.31 4.02
N GLU A 35 -10.57 -16.78 2.86
CA GLU A 35 -11.01 -16.29 1.54
C GLU A 35 -12.54 -16.36 1.35
N ASP A 36 -13.24 -17.16 2.14
CA ASP A 36 -14.68 -17.38 2.04
C ASP A 36 -15.54 -16.23 2.60
N TYR A 37 -15.04 -15.38 3.52
CA TYR A 37 -15.80 -14.21 4.01
C TYR A 37 -14.94 -12.99 4.35
N VAL A 38 -14.72 -12.13 3.35
CA VAL A 38 -14.06 -10.83 3.53
C VAL A 38 -15.03 -9.80 4.14
N MET A 39 -14.87 -9.48 5.43
CA MET A 39 -15.73 -8.51 6.14
C MET A 39 -15.33 -7.04 5.94
N ALA A 40 -14.08 -6.81 5.57
CA ALA A 40 -13.56 -5.51 5.15
C ALA A 40 -12.69 -5.72 3.91
N ASP A 41 -13.08 -5.10 2.80
CA ASP A 41 -12.35 -5.13 1.54
C ASP A 41 -11.78 -3.74 1.22
N PHE A 42 -10.71 -3.68 0.44
CA PHE A 42 -10.07 -2.45 0.01
C PHE A 42 -9.47 -2.67 -1.39
N PRO A 43 -10.25 -2.40 -2.46
CA PRO A 43 -9.81 -2.64 -3.81
C PRO A 43 -8.51 -1.91 -4.13
N ILE A 44 -7.50 -2.66 -4.56
CA ILE A 44 -6.21 -2.14 -5.01
C ILE A 44 -6.38 -1.54 -6.41
N LEU A 45 -5.86 -0.33 -6.59
CA LEU A 45 -5.93 0.39 -7.87
C LEU A 45 -4.68 0.15 -8.73
N ASP A 46 -4.82 0.46 -10.02
CA ASP A 46 -3.75 0.32 -10.99
C ASP A 46 -2.52 1.19 -10.67
N GLY A 47 -1.37 0.76 -11.20
CA GLY A 47 -0.07 1.44 -11.01
C GLY A 47 0.78 0.86 -9.89
N TRP A 48 0.25 -0.13 -9.17
CA TRP A 48 0.93 -0.84 -8.09
C TRP A 48 1.15 -2.30 -8.45
N GLU A 49 2.30 -2.85 -8.06
CA GLU A 49 2.63 -4.27 -8.21
C GLU A 49 2.75 -4.90 -6.83
N TYR A 50 2.07 -6.02 -6.61
CA TYR A 50 2.17 -6.74 -5.34
C TYR A 50 3.33 -7.74 -5.37
N TYR A 51 4.20 -7.67 -4.36
CA TYR A 51 5.29 -8.63 -4.16
C TYR A 51 5.62 -8.76 -2.68
N GLU A 52 5.60 -9.99 -2.17
CA GLU A 52 5.99 -10.34 -0.79
C GLU A 52 5.40 -9.44 0.32
N GLY A 53 4.09 -9.17 0.25
CA GLY A 53 3.39 -8.39 1.27
C GLY A 53 3.49 -6.87 1.11
N TRP A 54 4.11 -6.40 0.02
CA TRP A 54 4.25 -4.99 -0.30
C TRP A 54 3.65 -4.67 -1.67
N TYR A 55 3.04 -3.50 -1.78
CA TYR A 55 2.61 -2.90 -3.04
C TYR A 55 3.65 -1.87 -3.47
N TYR A 56 4.26 -2.09 -4.62
CA TYR A 56 5.31 -1.23 -5.19
C TYR A 56 4.72 -0.30 -6.23
N TYR A 57 4.97 1.00 -6.11
CA TYR A 57 4.63 1.93 -7.17
C TYR A 57 5.63 1.77 -8.32
N LYS A 58 5.15 1.40 -9.50
CA LYS A 58 6.00 0.89 -10.60
C LYS A 58 6.98 1.94 -11.13
N ASN A 59 6.54 3.20 -11.16
CA ASN A 59 7.33 4.30 -11.69
C ASN A 59 8.10 5.00 -10.56
N PRO A 60 9.34 5.44 -10.79
CA PRO A 60 10.01 6.31 -9.84
C PRO A 60 9.22 7.61 -9.68
N LEU A 61 8.88 7.94 -8.44
CA LEU A 61 8.19 9.17 -8.11
C LEU A 61 9.22 10.30 -8.13
N ALA A 62 9.00 11.30 -8.99
CA ALA A 62 9.90 12.44 -9.13
C ALA A 62 10.11 13.16 -7.78
N GLY A 63 11.15 14.01 -7.70
CA GLY A 63 11.34 14.91 -6.58
C GLY A 63 11.36 16.37 -7.05
N ALA A 64 11.42 17.31 -6.11
CA ALA A 64 11.33 18.73 -6.43
C ALA A 64 12.39 19.24 -7.43
N ALA A 65 13.56 18.59 -7.53
CA ALA A 65 14.60 18.96 -8.49
C ALA A 65 14.20 18.74 -9.97
N ALA A 66 13.19 17.90 -10.23
CA ALA A 66 12.65 17.67 -11.56
C ALA A 66 11.64 18.75 -12.01
N GLY A 67 11.41 19.80 -11.19
CA GLY A 67 10.43 20.85 -11.47
C GLY A 67 9.00 20.49 -11.08
N GLU A 68 8.79 19.31 -10.52
CA GLU A 68 7.51 18.81 -9.98
C GLU A 68 7.55 18.99 -8.45
N PRO A 69 6.89 20.02 -7.88
CA PRO A 69 6.80 20.15 -6.43
C PRO A 69 5.82 19.12 -5.87
N ASN A 70 6.27 18.33 -4.90
CA ASN A 70 5.44 17.38 -4.15
C ASN A 70 4.65 16.38 -5.03
N PRO A 71 5.29 15.67 -5.96
CA PRO A 71 4.58 14.70 -6.79
C PRO A 71 4.03 13.57 -5.92
N VAL A 72 2.86 13.09 -6.29
CA VAL A 72 2.15 12.02 -5.59
C VAL A 72 2.04 10.76 -6.46
N THR A 73 2.02 9.60 -5.82
CA THR A 73 1.64 8.36 -6.51
C THR A 73 0.18 8.41 -6.96
N THR A 74 -0.23 7.49 -7.84
CA THR A 74 -1.66 7.16 -7.91
C THR A 74 -2.12 6.61 -6.55
N HIS A 75 -3.41 6.71 -6.26
CA HIS A 75 -3.97 6.09 -5.06
C HIS A 75 -3.70 4.59 -5.10
N LEU A 76 -3.26 4.00 -3.99
CA LEU A 76 -3.20 2.55 -3.81
C LEU A 76 -4.59 2.00 -3.54
N ILE A 77 -5.34 2.66 -2.64
CA ILE A 77 -6.75 2.40 -2.36
C ILE A 77 -7.48 3.73 -2.17
N GLU A 78 -8.77 3.76 -2.49
CA GLU A 78 -9.61 4.93 -2.26
C GLU A 78 -10.52 4.79 -1.05
N LYS A 79 -10.97 3.55 -0.77
CA LYS A 79 -11.98 3.26 0.24
C LYS A 79 -11.74 1.91 0.88
N VAL A 80 -12.32 1.75 2.06
CA VAL A 80 -12.58 0.46 2.69
C VAL A 80 -14.07 0.18 2.55
N ILE A 81 -14.42 -1.05 2.19
CA ILE A 81 -15.78 -1.51 1.96
C ILE A 81 -16.09 -2.57 3.02
N PHE A 82 -17.03 -2.26 3.90
CA PHE A 82 -17.53 -3.23 4.85
C PHE A 82 -18.65 -4.07 4.23
N ALA A 83 -18.71 -5.36 4.59
CA ALA A 83 -19.69 -6.31 4.03
C ALA A 83 -21.16 -6.03 4.43
N GLY A 84 -21.41 -4.96 5.20
CA GLY A 84 -22.74 -4.44 5.49
C GLY A 84 -23.59 -5.47 6.21
N ALA A 85 -24.70 -5.89 5.58
CA ALA A 85 -25.64 -6.84 6.18
C ALA A 85 -25.04 -8.22 6.49
N ALA A 86 -23.91 -8.59 5.87
CA ALA A 86 -23.19 -9.83 6.18
C ALA A 86 -22.40 -9.73 7.50
N MET A 87 -22.16 -8.51 8.01
CA MET A 87 -21.54 -8.31 9.31
C MET A 87 -22.58 -8.56 10.41
N THR A 88 -22.48 -9.73 11.03
CA THR A 88 -23.38 -10.16 12.11
C THR A 88 -23.10 -9.37 13.41
N ASN A 89 -23.89 -9.66 14.44
CA ASN A 89 -23.66 -9.11 15.78
C ASN A 89 -22.27 -9.42 16.34
N ASP A 90 -21.55 -10.41 15.79
CA ASP A 90 -20.18 -10.71 16.20
C ASP A 90 -19.24 -9.51 16.00
N TYR A 91 -19.51 -8.64 15.02
CA TYR A 91 -18.72 -7.43 14.75
C TYR A 91 -19.27 -6.18 15.46
N GLN A 92 -20.31 -6.32 16.30
CA GLN A 92 -20.91 -5.19 17.01
C GLN A 92 -19.93 -4.61 18.03
N GLY A 93 -19.62 -3.32 17.91
CA GLY A 93 -18.65 -2.64 18.78
C GLY A 93 -17.19 -2.95 18.46
N ALA A 94 -16.91 -3.75 17.44
CA ALA A 94 -15.56 -4.00 16.96
C ALA A 94 -15.00 -2.80 16.19
N THR A 95 -13.67 -2.70 16.14
CA THR A 95 -12.95 -1.68 15.38
C THR A 95 -12.07 -2.32 14.33
N PHE A 96 -12.24 -1.88 13.08
CA PHE A 96 -11.32 -2.20 11.99
C PHE A 96 -10.23 -1.15 11.89
N THR A 97 -8.98 -1.59 11.84
CA THR A 97 -7.79 -0.75 11.61
C THR A 97 -7.05 -1.26 10.39
N LEU A 98 -6.88 -0.41 9.38
CA LEU A 98 -5.97 -0.68 8.28
C LEU A 98 -4.65 0.04 8.55
N LYS A 99 -3.63 -0.69 9.02
CA LYS A 99 -2.30 -0.11 9.21
C LYS A 99 -1.62 0.05 7.85
N VAL A 100 -1.01 1.20 7.64
CA VAL A 100 -0.32 1.55 6.40
C VAL A 100 1.13 1.84 6.75
N GLU A 101 2.04 1.07 6.18
CA GLU A 101 3.48 1.26 6.30
C GLU A 101 4.01 1.64 4.92
N ALA A 102 4.80 2.70 4.82
CA ALA A 102 5.36 3.16 3.56
C ALA A 102 6.87 3.29 3.67
N GLU A 103 7.57 2.85 2.63
CA GLU A 103 9.01 2.97 2.50
C GLU A 103 9.38 3.59 1.16
N ALA A 104 10.45 4.38 1.16
CA ALA A 104 10.97 5.00 -0.04
C ALA A 104 12.50 4.90 -0.07
N VAL A 105 13.04 4.64 -1.26
CA VAL A 105 14.48 4.56 -1.52
C VAL A 105 14.81 5.37 -2.76
N GLN A 106 16.02 5.93 -2.81
CA GLN A 106 16.42 6.77 -3.94
C GLN A 106 16.42 5.96 -5.25
N ALA A 107 15.86 6.53 -6.31
CA ALA A 107 15.73 5.82 -7.59
C ALA A 107 17.07 5.68 -8.35
N SER A 108 17.99 6.62 -8.13
CA SER A 108 19.33 6.57 -8.72
C SER A 108 20.14 5.37 -8.22
N HIS A 109 21.06 4.87 -9.05
CA HIS A 109 21.95 3.77 -8.70
C HIS A 109 21.21 2.48 -8.29
N GLU A 110 19.92 2.36 -8.64
CA GLU A 110 19.10 1.19 -8.33
C GLU A 110 19.12 0.80 -6.84
N ALA A 111 19.14 1.79 -5.93
CA ALA A 111 19.29 1.56 -4.48
C ALA A 111 18.23 0.63 -3.88
N TYR A 112 17.09 0.46 -4.55
CA TYR A 112 16.08 -0.53 -4.19
C TYR A 112 16.60 -1.98 -4.23
N LYS A 113 17.59 -2.29 -5.05
CA LYS A 113 18.19 -3.63 -5.11
C LYS A 113 18.97 -3.95 -3.84
N ASP A 114 19.61 -2.95 -3.27
CA ASP A 114 20.37 -3.08 -2.02
C ASP A 114 19.45 -3.17 -0.81
N GLU A 115 18.37 -2.36 -0.78
CA GLU A 115 17.45 -2.28 0.37
C GLU A 115 16.33 -3.33 0.34
N TRP A 116 15.77 -3.61 -0.84
CA TRP A 116 14.59 -4.47 -1.00
C TRP A 116 14.87 -5.78 -1.73
N GLY A 117 16.04 -5.91 -2.38
CA GLY A 117 16.48 -7.12 -3.07
C GLY A 117 16.42 -7.03 -4.60
N THR A 118 17.16 -7.92 -5.24
CA THR A 118 17.36 -7.94 -6.70
C THR A 118 16.23 -8.61 -7.48
N ASP A 119 15.34 -9.33 -6.82
CA ASP A 119 14.23 -10.07 -7.46
C ASP A 119 13.10 -9.14 -7.95
N ILE A 120 13.16 -7.87 -7.56
CA ILE A 120 12.26 -6.81 -7.99
C ILE A 120 12.62 -6.38 -9.42
N THR A 121 11.94 -6.99 -10.40
CA THR A 121 12.21 -6.81 -11.84
C THR A 121 11.13 -6.06 -12.60
N PHE A 122 10.04 -5.68 -11.92
CA PHE A 122 8.86 -5.03 -12.50
C PHE A 122 8.86 -3.50 -12.38
N LEU A 123 9.84 -2.92 -11.68
CA LEU A 123 10.00 -1.47 -11.56
C LEU A 123 10.52 -0.89 -12.87
N THR A 124 9.98 0.27 -13.25
CA THR A 124 10.46 1.01 -14.42
C THR A 124 11.85 1.57 -14.11
N PRO A 125 12.87 1.31 -14.97
CA PRO A 125 14.21 1.85 -14.77
C PRO A 125 14.21 3.37 -14.71
N TYR A 126 14.92 3.93 -13.72
CA TYR A 126 15.05 5.38 -13.56
C TYR A 126 16.11 5.94 -14.50
N ILE A 127 15.74 6.97 -15.26
CA ILE A 127 16.63 7.75 -16.11
C ILE A 127 16.68 9.18 -15.53
N PRO A 128 17.84 9.67 -15.09
CA PRO A 128 17.98 10.97 -14.43
C PRO A 128 17.83 12.16 -15.38
#